data_AF-A0AAD0SMY9-F1
#
_entry.id   AF-A0AAD0SMY9-F1
#
_cell.length_a   1.000
_cell.length_b   1.000
_cell.length_c   1.000
_cell.angle_alpha   90.00
_cell.angle_beta   90.00
_cell.angle_gamma   90.00
#
_symmetry.space_group_name_H-M   'P 1'
#
loop_
_entity.id
_entity.type
_entity.pdbx_description
1 polymer ?
#
loop_
_entity_poly.entity_id
_entity_poly.type
_entity_poly.pdbx_seq_one_letter_code
_entity_poly.pdbx_strand_id
1 'polypeptide(L)'
;MSLKIVKPKTRPVQIEPWFFRYLTNNEIKVVSAILTYADMRDRSKNSFPSNRTIAFYCGYDLIEKGKTLEKYEALETEEEKKKFKEKLLKYAINTVKATKRALIEKGILRTITTGKAGKQTTDHILDLEWKKEQYLKEHDEFFNEKELQTEEEQNDLALNQLEELVRLQKEGNISKESLAKRLQQLSSMINAENINEEIPGEDVEKVANHIMNSDKVQSQIFNGKIANKESYQKSIINLMKKGEFVGAKEHYEALKNKEKEEIEAQLHFSIEEQEKTIPYKKQILTFRELEKKDDLFFSTYISEHGQIYNFLVTDKQIKYYLPIKQYTKASKEWLEEYQSRALAFMEKHKIKDKGEVMNVPVSTS
;
A
#
# COMPACT_ATOMS: atom_id res chain seq x y z
N MET A 1 29.83 -21.58 -40.92
CA MET A 1 28.71 -22.52 -41.13
C MET A 1 27.62 -22.22 -40.12
N SER A 2 26.39 -22.55 -40.50
CA SER A 2 25.12 -21.93 -40.11
C SER A 2 24.61 -22.28 -38.71
N LEU A 3 24.54 -21.27 -37.84
CA LEU A 3 23.80 -21.30 -36.58
C LEU A 3 22.31 -21.11 -36.85
N LYS A 4 21.44 -21.99 -36.33
CA LYS A 4 19.99 -21.82 -36.43
C LYS A 4 19.50 -21.14 -35.15
N ILE A 5 19.24 -19.83 -35.22
CA ILE A 5 18.39 -19.17 -34.23
C ILE A 5 16.97 -19.28 -34.79
N VAL A 6 16.14 -20.10 -34.16
CA VAL A 6 14.71 -20.15 -34.49
C VAL A 6 14.09 -18.87 -33.92
N LYS A 7 13.89 -17.83 -34.75
CA LYS A 7 13.20 -16.60 -34.35
C LYS A 7 11.83 -16.51 -35.04
N PRO A 8 10.77 -16.06 -34.32
CA PRO A 8 9.53 -15.62 -34.95
C PRO A 8 9.77 -14.32 -35.75
N LYS A 9 9.16 -14.22 -36.92
CA LYS A 9 9.25 -13.05 -37.81
C LYS A 9 8.56 -11.84 -37.15
N THR A 10 9.15 -10.65 -37.33
CA THR A 10 8.55 -9.29 -37.25
C THR A 10 8.28 -8.57 -35.92
N ARG A 11 8.78 -8.99 -34.75
CA ARG A 11 8.66 -8.16 -33.52
C ARG A 11 10.02 -7.84 -32.88
N PRO A 12 10.18 -6.66 -32.24
CA PRO A 12 11.30 -6.43 -31.32
C PRO A 12 11.41 -7.61 -30.37
N VAL A 13 12.62 -8.08 -30.07
CA VAL A 13 12.79 -9.13 -29.05
C VAL A 13 12.31 -8.54 -27.73
N GLN A 14 11.14 -9.00 -27.27
CA GLN A 14 10.57 -8.54 -26.01
C GLN A 14 11.45 -9.08 -24.88
N ILE A 15 11.98 -8.17 -24.07
CA ILE A 15 12.63 -8.55 -22.81
C ILE A 15 11.48 -8.89 -21.87
N GLU A 16 11.32 -10.18 -21.60
CA GLU A 16 10.30 -10.70 -20.69
C GLU A 16 10.51 -10.17 -19.25
N PRO A 17 9.42 -9.88 -18.51
CA PRO A 17 9.49 -9.34 -17.15
C PRO A 17 10.33 -10.18 -16.17
N TRP A 18 10.35 -11.50 -16.35
CA TRP A 18 11.09 -12.41 -15.48
C TRP A 18 12.61 -12.22 -15.56
N PHE A 19 13.15 -11.67 -16.66
CA PHE A 19 14.58 -11.34 -16.75
C PHE A 19 14.99 -10.40 -15.62
N PHE A 20 14.14 -9.42 -15.29
CA PHE A 20 14.40 -8.44 -14.24
C PHE A 20 14.31 -9.04 -12.83
N ARG A 21 13.55 -10.12 -12.64
CA ARG A 21 13.35 -10.77 -11.33
C ARG A 21 14.52 -11.67 -10.94
N TYR A 22 15.18 -12.31 -11.91
CA TYR A 22 16.14 -13.39 -11.63
C TYR A 22 17.56 -13.17 -12.19
N LEU A 23 17.76 -12.11 -12.99
CA LEU A 23 19.08 -11.68 -13.43
C LEU A 23 19.54 -10.44 -12.66
N THR A 24 20.84 -10.37 -12.42
CA THR A 24 21.50 -9.16 -11.92
C THR A 24 21.60 -8.12 -13.03
N ASN A 25 21.79 -6.84 -12.66
CA ASN A 25 21.96 -5.75 -13.61
C ASN A 25 23.04 -6.00 -14.67
N ASN A 26 24.16 -6.62 -14.30
CA ASN A 26 25.24 -6.93 -15.24
C ASN A 26 24.86 -8.06 -16.22
N GLU A 27 24.14 -9.07 -15.73
CA GLU A 27 23.61 -10.16 -16.56
C GLU A 27 22.58 -9.65 -17.55
N ILE A 28 21.64 -8.80 -17.10
CA ILE A 28 20.65 -8.14 -17.97
C ILE A 28 21.36 -7.35 -19.07
N LYS A 29 22.33 -6.50 -18.72
CA LYS A 29 23.10 -5.72 -19.71
C LYS A 29 23.77 -6.59 -20.76
N VAL A 30 24.36 -7.73 -20.35
CA VAL A 30 25.01 -8.66 -21.28
C VAL A 30 24.00 -9.38 -22.17
N VAL A 31 22.88 -9.83 -21.62
CA VAL A 31 21.78 -10.46 -22.38
C VAL A 31 21.21 -9.47 -23.40
N SER A 32 20.88 -8.25 -22.97
CA SER A 32 20.41 -7.17 -23.86
C SER A 32 21.41 -6.85 -24.95
N ALA A 33 22.71 -6.71 -24.63
CA ALA A 33 23.75 -6.47 -25.62
C ALA A 33 23.85 -7.58 -26.68
N ILE A 34 23.68 -8.85 -26.28
CA ILE A 34 23.65 -9.99 -27.21
C ILE A 34 22.42 -9.90 -28.12
N LEU A 35 21.25 -9.58 -27.56
CA LEU A 35 20.00 -9.44 -28.31
C LEU A 35 20.04 -8.27 -29.30
N THR A 36 20.50 -7.10 -28.86
CA THR A 36 20.66 -5.90 -29.70
C THR A 36 21.66 -6.14 -30.82
N TYR A 37 22.80 -6.78 -30.53
CA TYR A 37 23.76 -7.13 -31.58
C TYR A 37 23.15 -8.08 -32.63
N ALA A 38 22.32 -9.03 -32.19
CA ALA A 38 21.61 -9.94 -33.06
C ALA A 38 20.49 -9.28 -33.88
N ASP A 39 20.09 -8.05 -33.54
CA ASP A 39 19.08 -7.27 -34.26
C ASP A 39 19.72 -6.32 -35.29
N MET A 40 20.88 -5.74 -34.99
CA MET A 40 21.56 -4.74 -35.84
C MET A 40 22.36 -5.32 -37.01
N ARG A 41 22.85 -6.57 -36.94
CA ARG A 41 23.74 -7.12 -37.97
C ARG A 41 22.95 -7.76 -39.12
N ASP A 42 23.43 -7.53 -40.35
CA ASP A 42 22.90 -8.13 -41.58
C ASP A 42 22.65 -9.64 -41.42
N ARG A 43 21.42 -10.03 -41.78
CA ARG A 43 20.72 -11.28 -41.43
C ARG A 43 21.33 -12.54 -42.05
N SER A 44 22.46 -12.40 -42.74
CA SER A 44 23.15 -13.42 -43.53
C SER A 44 24.37 -14.04 -42.83
N LYS A 45 24.91 -13.41 -41.76
CA LYS A 45 26.10 -13.88 -41.04
C LYS A 45 25.81 -14.14 -39.57
N ASN A 46 25.29 -15.33 -39.27
CA ASN A 46 25.06 -15.78 -37.90
C ASN A 46 26.40 -15.98 -37.18
N SER A 47 26.80 -15.02 -36.37
CA SER A 47 27.96 -15.15 -35.48
C SER A 47 27.68 -14.45 -34.16
N PHE A 48 27.98 -15.13 -33.07
CA PHE A 48 27.80 -14.62 -31.72
C PHE A 48 28.73 -13.41 -31.49
N PRO A 49 28.29 -12.34 -30.79
CA PRO A 49 29.14 -11.17 -30.59
C PRO A 49 30.39 -11.50 -29.77
N SER A 50 31.51 -10.89 -30.15
CA SER A 50 32.76 -10.99 -29.39
C SER A 50 32.60 -10.37 -28.00
N ASN A 51 33.40 -10.81 -27.02
CA ASN A 51 33.35 -10.21 -25.67
C ASN A 51 33.65 -8.71 -25.68
N ARG A 52 34.50 -8.25 -26.60
CA ARG A 52 34.80 -6.84 -26.80
C ARG A 52 33.58 -6.07 -27.30
N THR A 53 32.86 -6.64 -28.27
CA THR A 53 31.62 -6.07 -28.78
C THR A 53 30.58 -5.97 -27.66
N ILE A 54 30.35 -7.04 -26.91
CA ILE A 54 29.39 -7.00 -25.79
C ILE A 54 29.80 -5.95 -24.75
N ALA A 55 31.09 -5.87 -24.40
CA ALA A 55 31.58 -4.89 -23.42
C ALA A 55 31.27 -3.45 -23.85
N PHE A 56 31.43 -3.14 -25.14
CA PHE A 56 31.07 -1.85 -25.74
C PHE A 56 29.55 -1.58 -25.64
N TYR A 57 28.71 -2.54 -26.04
CA TYR A 57 27.25 -2.37 -25.93
C TYR A 57 26.76 -2.25 -24.48
N CYS A 58 27.44 -2.87 -23.53
CA CYS A 58 27.14 -2.72 -22.10
C CYS A 58 27.65 -1.39 -21.50
N GLY A 59 28.45 -0.62 -22.23
CA GLY A 59 29.05 0.62 -21.78
C GLY A 59 30.08 0.44 -20.65
N TYR A 60 30.70 -0.74 -20.54
CA TYR A 60 31.64 -1.04 -19.46
C TYR A 60 33.00 -0.34 -19.62
N ASP A 61 33.29 0.18 -20.81
CA ASP A 61 34.49 0.94 -21.15
C ASP A 61 34.25 2.46 -21.24
N LEU A 62 33.04 2.94 -20.91
CA LEU A 62 32.69 4.36 -20.95
C LEU A 62 33.39 5.15 -19.83
N ILE A 63 33.95 6.30 -20.22
CA ILE A 63 34.57 7.28 -19.34
C ILE A 63 33.70 8.54 -19.38
N GLU A 64 32.50 8.45 -18.81
CA GLU A 64 31.51 9.55 -18.94
C GLU A 64 31.30 10.33 -17.64
N LYS A 65 31.33 9.69 -16.46
CA LYS A 65 31.04 10.35 -15.17
C LYS A 65 31.74 9.68 -13.97
N GLY A 66 31.98 10.47 -12.92
CA GLY A 66 32.46 10.01 -11.61
C GLY A 66 33.96 9.71 -11.54
N LYS A 67 34.36 8.88 -10.57
CA LYS A 67 35.77 8.60 -10.23
C LYS A 67 36.64 8.10 -11.40
N THR A 68 36.05 7.49 -12.42
CA THR A 68 36.79 7.00 -13.60
C THR A 68 37.16 8.14 -14.54
N LEU A 69 36.30 9.15 -14.67
CA LEU A 69 36.58 10.36 -15.45
C LEU A 69 37.63 11.22 -14.74
N GLU A 70 37.47 11.45 -13.44
CA GLU A 70 38.45 12.17 -12.61
C GLU A 70 39.86 11.57 -12.74
N LYS A 71 39.96 10.23 -12.68
CA LYS A 71 41.23 9.51 -12.85
C LYS A 71 41.79 9.58 -14.26
N TYR A 72 40.94 9.77 -15.28
CA TYR A 72 41.39 9.87 -16.67
C TYR A 72 41.87 11.29 -16.99
N GLU A 73 41.19 12.32 -16.48
CA GLU A 73 41.56 13.72 -16.64
C GLU A 73 42.82 14.09 -15.85
N ALA A 74 43.08 13.43 -14.72
CA ALA A 74 44.30 13.60 -13.93
C ALA A 74 45.57 13.03 -14.58
N LEU A 75 45.48 12.33 -15.73
CA LEU A 75 46.64 11.81 -16.46
C LEU A 75 47.19 12.88 -17.39
N GLU A 76 48.48 13.19 -17.27
CA GLU A 76 49.12 14.30 -17.99
C GLU A 76 49.51 13.92 -19.42
N THR A 77 49.91 12.66 -19.66
CA THR A 77 50.41 12.23 -20.97
C THR A 77 49.40 11.42 -21.78
N GLU A 78 49.44 11.58 -23.11
CA GLU A 78 48.60 10.79 -24.02
C GLU A 78 48.93 9.29 -24.00
N GLU A 79 50.18 8.92 -23.68
CA GLU A 79 50.57 7.51 -23.51
C GLU A 79 49.93 6.87 -22.28
N GLU A 80 49.86 7.59 -21.15
CA GLU A 80 49.19 7.11 -19.93
C GLU A 80 47.69 6.99 -20.14
N LYS A 81 47.08 7.98 -20.79
CA LYS A 81 45.66 7.92 -21.18
C LYS A 81 45.36 6.72 -22.07
N LYS A 82 46.25 6.39 -23.02
CA LYS A 82 46.11 5.20 -23.88
C LYS A 82 46.20 3.90 -23.07
N LYS A 83 47.20 3.77 -22.19
CA LYS A 83 47.34 2.63 -21.28
C LYS A 83 46.14 2.46 -20.35
N PHE A 84 45.57 3.57 -19.87
CA PHE A 84 44.37 3.57 -19.03
C PHE A 84 43.13 3.05 -19.78
N LYS A 85 42.90 3.52 -21.02
CA LYS A 85 41.83 3.03 -21.90
C LYS A 85 41.97 1.53 -22.18
N GLU A 86 43.18 1.06 -22.46
CA GLU A 86 43.44 -0.39 -22.68
C GLU A 86 43.17 -1.23 -21.42
N LYS A 87 43.55 -0.71 -20.24
CA LYS A 87 43.27 -1.36 -18.96
C LYS A 87 41.76 -1.46 -18.68
N LEU A 88 41.01 -0.38 -18.92
CA LEU A 88 39.54 -0.37 -18.80
C LEU A 88 38.89 -1.37 -19.75
N LEU A 89 39.31 -1.37 -21.02
CA LEU A 89 38.79 -2.32 -22.00
C LEU A 89 39.05 -3.78 -21.59
N LYS A 90 40.25 -4.08 -21.06
CA LYS A 90 40.59 -5.42 -20.56
C LYS A 90 39.71 -5.82 -19.38
N TYR A 91 39.47 -4.91 -18.45
CA TYR A 91 38.56 -5.13 -17.32
C TYR A 91 37.11 -5.36 -17.79
N ALA A 92 36.64 -4.56 -18.73
CA ALA A 92 35.31 -4.69 -19.33
C ALA A 92 35.13 -6.05 -20.01
N ILE A 93 36.10 -6.50 -20.79
CA ILE A 93 36.10 -7.84 -21.43
C ILE A 93 36.06 -8.95 -20.38
N ASN A 94 36.82 -8.83 -19.29
CA ASN A 94 36.83 -9.82 -18.22
C ASN A 94 35.49 -9.87 -17.47
N THR A 95 34.86 -8.71 -17.26
CA THR A 95 33.52 -8.61 -16.66
C THR A 95 32.48 -9.34 -17.52
N VAL A 96 32.52 -9.15 -18.84
CA VAL A 96 31.67 -9.91 -19.78
C VAL A 96 31.93 -11.41 -19.70
N LYS A 97 33.19 -11.84 -19.64
CA LYS A 97 33.53 -13.27 -19.52
C LYS A 97 32.97 -13.89 -18.23
N ALA A 98 33.12 -13.20 -17.10
CA ALA A 98 32.60 -13.66 -15.81
C ALA A 98 31.06 -13.74 -15.85
N THR A 99 30.41 -12.70 -16.39
CA THR A 99 28.95 -12.66 -16.53
C THR A 99 28.43 -13.78 -17.44
N LYS A 100 29.12 -14.08 -18.55
CA LYS A 100 28.77 -15.21 -19.42
C LYS A 100 28.86 -16.56 -18.70
N ARG A 101 29.87 -16.77 -17.84
CA ARG A 101 29.97 -17.98 -17.04
C ARG A 101 28.80 -18.12 -16.07
N ALA A 102 28.43 -17.03 -15.38
CA ALA A 102 27.26 -17.01 -14.50
C ALA A 102 25.97 -17.33 -15.26
N LEU A 103 25.79 -16.78 -16.47
CA LEU A 103 24.64 -17.11 -17.33
C LEU A 103 24.63 -18.58 -17.79
N ILE A 104 25.80 -19.19 -17.98
CA ILE A 104 25.93 -20.63 -18.28
C ILE A 104 25.56 -21.47 -17.07
N GLU A 105 26.08 -21.13 -15.89
CA GLU A 105 25.75 -21.81 -14.62
C GLU A 105 24.25 -21.74 -14.31
N LYS A 106 23.60 -20.62 -14.64
CA LYS A 106 22.14 -20.45 -14.52
C LYS A 106 21.34 -21.22 -15.58
N GLY A 107 21.99 -21.75 -16.62
CA GLY A 107 21.34 -22.46 -17.73
C GLY A 107 20.69 -21.56 -18.78
N ILE A 108 20.82 -20.24 -18.66
CA ILE A 108 20.28 -19.24 -19.60
C ILE A 108 21.12 -19.20 -20.88
N LEU A 109 22.45 -19.32 -20.75
CA LEU A 109 23.35 -19.40 -21.89
C LEU A 109 23.86 -20.83 -22.03
N ARG A 110 23.40 -21.56 -23.04
CA ARG A 110 23.88 -22.91 -23.32
C ARG A 110 25.05 -22.86 -24.27
N THR A 111 26.09 -23.64 -23.95
CA THR A 111 27.28 -23.76 -24.79
C THR A 111 27.25 -25.13 -25.46
N ILE A 112 27.12 -25.16 -26.78
CA ILE A 112 27.12 -26.39 -27.56
C ILE A 112 28.47 -26.50 -28.26
N THR A 113 29.19 -27.57 -27.97
CA THR A 113 30.47 -27.84 -28.64
C THR A 113 30.23 -28.91 -29.69
N THR A 114 30.50 -28.59 -30.95
CA THR A 114 30.36 -29.52 -32.08
C THR A 114 31.71 -29.81 -32.71
N GLY A 115 31.97 -31.07 -33.07
CA GLY A 115 33.19 -31.48 -33.78
C GLY A 115 34.13 -32.42 -33.01
N LYS A 116 35.16 -32.93 -33.70
CA LYS A 116 36.18 -33.81 -33.14
C LYS A 116 37.26 -32.99 -32.41
N ALA A 117 37.89 -33.56 -31.39
CA ALA A 117 38.97 -32.93 -30.63
C ALA A 117 40.02 -32.27 -31.56
N GLY A 118 40.34 -31.00 -31.33
CA GLY A 118 41.27 -30.20 -32.16
C GLY A 118 40.61 -29.37 -33.27
N LYS A 119 39.36 -29.66 -33.67
CA LYS A 119 38.53 -28.84 -34.58
C LYS A 119 37.11 -28.68 -34.04
N GLN A 120 37.01 -28.28 -32.78
CA GLN A 120 35.72 -28.02 -32.13
C GLN A 120 35.26 -26.59 -32.40
N THR A 121 33.98 -26.45 -32.77
CA THR A 121 33.28 -25.18 -32.82
C THR A 121 32.38 -25.05 -31.59
N THR A 122 32.46 -23.91 -30.92
CA THR A 122 31.67 -23.61 -29.72
C THR A 122 30.58 -22.60 -30.08
N ASP A 123 29.34 -23.06 -30.02
CA ASP A 123 28.16 -22.26 -30.27
C ASP A 123 27.48 -21.88 -28.95
N HIS A 124 26.88 -20.69 -28.92
CA HIS A 124 26.14 -20.20 -27.75
C HIS A 124 24.67 -20.02 -28.11
N ILE A 125 23.78 -20.58 -27.30
CA ILE A 125 22.33 -20.45 -27.42
C ILE A 125 21.80 -19.74 -26.18
N LEU A 126 21.03 -18.68 -26.40
CA LEU A 126 20.35 -17.94 -25.34
C LEU A 126 18.92 -18.48 -25.18
N ASP A 127 18.60 -18.97 -23.99
CA ASP A 127 17.28 -19.47 -23.62
C ASP A 127 16.40 -18.33 -23.12
N LEU A 128 15.50 -17.87 -23.99
CA LEU A 128 14.56 -16.77 -23.72
C LEU A 128 13.26 -17.23 -23.07
N GLU A 129 13.13 -18.49 -22.69
CA GLU A 129 11.96 -19.03 -21.97
C GLU A 129 12.35 -19.53 -20.57
N TRP A 130 13.59 -19.29 -20.17
CA TRP A 130 14.11 -19.71 -18.88
C TRP A 130 13.23 -19.21 -17.73
N LYS A 131 12.85 -20.12 -16.83
CA LYS A 131 11.96 -19.86 -15.68
C LYS A 131 10.64 -19.17 -16.01
N LYS A 132 10.18 -19.18 -17.27
CA LYS A 132 8.89 -18.58 -17.65
C LYS A 132 7.73 -19.19 -16.85
N GLU A 133 7.67 -20.52 -16.74
CA GLU A 133 6.63 -21.22 -15.96
C GLU A 133 6.69 -20.87 -14.47
N GLN A 134 7.89 -20.85 -13.88
CA GLN A 134 8.07 -20.47 -12.48
C GLN A 134 7.70 -19.00 -12.22
N TYR A 135 8.04 -18.12 -13.16
CA TYR A 135 7.63 -16.72 -13.11
C TYR A 135 6.11 -16.58 -13.20
N LEU A 136 5.46 -17.29 -14.14
CA LEU A 136 4.01 -17.27 -14.27
C LEU A 136 3.35 -17.80 -13.00
N LYS A 137 3.87 -18.88 -12.40
CA LYS A 137 3.41 -19.38 -11.12
C LYS A 137 3.56 -18.35 -9.99
N GLU A 138 4.74 -17.74 -9.84
CA GLU A 138 4.99 -16.70 -8.83
C GLU A 138 4.22 -15.40 -9.09
N HIS A 139 3.91 -15.11 -10.35
CA HIS A 139 3.10 -13.97 -10.77
C HIS A 139 1.62 -14.25 -10.49
N ASP A 140 1.14 -15.44 -10.82
CA ASP A 140 -0.21 -15.89 -10.51
C ASP A 140 -0.42 -16.00 -8.99
N GLU A 141 0.55 -16.48 -8.21
CA GLU A 141 0.50 -16.44 -6.74
C GLU A 141 0.51 -15.01 -6.16
N PHE A 142 1.06 -14.05 -6.90
CA PHE A 142 1.13 -12.65 -6.46
C PHE A 142 -0.12 -11.84 -6.86
N PHE A 143 -0.72 -12.14 -8.02
CA PHE A 143 -1.83 -11.37 -8.59
C PHE A 143 -3.18 -12.09 -8.52
N ASN A 144 -3.19 -13.42 -8.52
CA ASN A 144 -4.38 -14.18 -8.17
C ASN A 144 -4.33 -14.38 -6.66
N GLU A 145 -5.19 -13.64 -5.98
CA GLU A 145 -5.52 -13.77 -4.57
C GLU A 145 -5.44 -15.24 -4.16
N LYS A 146 -4.53 -15.59 -3.25
CA LYS A 146 -4.82 -16.72 -2.36
C LYS A 146 -6.21 -16.43 -1.81
N GLU A 147 -7.14 -17.38 -1.92
CA GLU A 147 -8.29 -17.40 -1.04
C GLU A 147 -7.77 -17.10 0.36
N LEU A 148 -8.27 -16.01 0.95
CA LEU A 148 -7.86 -15.58 2.28
C LEU A 148 -7.99 -16.80 3.18
N GLN A 149 -6.87 -17.27 3.72
CA GLN A 149 -6.88 -18.28 4.77
C GLN A 149 -7.83 -17.76 5.84
N THR A 150 -8.86 -18.53 6.15
CA THR A 150 -9.82 -18.18 7.20
C THR A 150 -9.07 -17.93 8.50
N GLU A 151 -9.60 -17.05 9.36
CA GLU A 151 -9.01 -16.77 10.68
C GLU A 151 -8.71 -18.07 11.45
N GLU A 152 -9.49 -19.14 11.26
CA GLU A 152 -9.22 -20.48 11.82
C GLU A 152 -7.89 -21.09 11.33
N GLU A 153 -7.58 -21.06 10.04
CA GLU A 153 -6.35 -21.66 9.50
C GLU A 153 -5.08 -20.86 9.86
N GLN A 154 -5.20 -19.53 10.00
CA GLN A 154 -4.09 -18.69 10.45
C GLN A 154 -3.83 -18.85 11.95
N ASN A 155 -4.89 -18.94 12.75
CA ASN A 155 -4.78 -19.22 14.17
C ASN A 155 -4.18 -20.60 14.42
N ASP A 156 -4.56 -21.63 13.65
CA ASP A 156 -3.98 -22.98 13.75
C ASP A 156 -2.49 -22.99 13.37
N LEU A 157 -2.07 -22.25 12.35
CA LEU A 157 -0.65 -22.14 11.99
C LEU A 157 0.17 -21.44 13.10
N ALA A 158 -0.37 -20.36 13.67
CA ALA A 158 0.26 -19.63 14.77
C ALA A 158 0.35 -20.50 16.04
N LEU A 159 -0.69 -21.29 16.33
CA LEU A 159 -0.73 -22.24 17.45
C LEU A 159 0.33 -23.33 17.28
N ASN A 160 0.40 -23.95 16.09
CA ASN A 160 1.40 -24.98 15.78
C ASN A 160 2.84 -24.43 15.88
N GLN A 161 3.09 -23.20 15.41
CA GLN A 161 4.40 -22.56 15.54
C GLN A 161 4.75 -22.20 16.99
N LEU A 162 3.75 -21.81 17.80
CA LEU A 162 3.94 -21.55 19.22
C LEU A 162 4.28 -22.85 19.98
N GLU A 163 3.58 -23.95 19.68
CA GLU A 163 3.86 -25.27 20.26
C GLU A 163 5.28 -25.75 19.93
N GLU A 164 5.72 -25.54 18.68
CA GLU A 164 7.08 -25.89 18.27
C GLU A 164 8.14 -25.04 18.99
N LEU A 165 7.89 -23.75 19.23
CA LEU A 165 8.78 -22.90 20.04
C LEU A 165 8.84 -23.34 21.50
N VAL A 166 7.70 -23.72 22.09
CA VAL A 166 7.64 -24.26 23.45
C VAL A 166 8.42 -25.57 23.55
N ARG A 167 8.33 -26.45 22.53
CA ARG A 167 9.12 -27.67 22.44
C ARG A 167 10.61 -27.36 22.37
N LEU A 168 11.03 -26.51 21.43
CA LEU A 168 12.44 -26.13 21.26
C LEU A 168 13.03 -25.45 22.50
N GLN A 169 12.23 -24.68 23.24
CA GLN A 169 12.63 -24.09 24.52
C GLN A 169 12.82 -25.14 25.61
N LYS A 170 11.89 -26.11 25.73
CA LYS A 170 12.01 -27.22 26.70
C LYS A 170 13.22 -28.11 26.40
N GLU A 171 13.52 -28.33 25.13
CA GLU A 171 14.68 -29.11 24.67
C GLU A 171 16.01 -28.34 24.74
N GLY A 172 15.98 -27.04 25.03
CA GLY A 172 17.18 -26.19 25.08
C GLY A 172 17.80 -25.89 23.70
N ASN A 173 17.09 -26.21 22.61
CA ASN A 173 17.55 -26.10 21.23
C ASN A 173 17.32 -24.71 20.60
N ILE A 174 17.03 -23.70 21.41
CA ILE A 174 16.81 -22.32 20.96
C ILE A 174 17.44 -21.32 21.93
N SER A 175 18.16 -20.33 21.39
CA SER A 175 18.73 -19.24 22.21
C SER A 175 17.65 -18.25 22.64
N LYS A 176 17.85 -17.57 23.78
CA LYS A 176 16.90 -16.56 24.30
C LYS A 176 16.62 -15.45 23.29
N GLU A 177 17.63 -15.01 22.52
CA GLU A 177 17.48 -13.98 21.48
C GLU A 177 16.69 -14.49 20.27
N SER A 178 16.92 -15.73 19.84
CA SER A 178 16.18 -16.35 18.73
C SER A 178 14.72 -16.58 19.11
N LEU A 179 14.47 -17.03 20.34
CA LEU A 179 13.13 -17.18 20.90
C LEU A 179 12.38 -15.83 20.94
N ALA A 180 13.03 -14.77 21.46
CA ALA A 180 12.44 -13.43 21.51
C ALA A 180 12.08 -12.89 20.13
N LYS A 181 12.96 -13.05 19.13
CA LYS A 181 12.68 -12.63 17.75
C LYS A 181 11.52 -13.40 17.12
N ARG A 182 11.45 -14.71 17.33
CA ARG A 182 10.36 -15.55 16.79
C ARG A 182 9.02 -15.30 17.48
N LEU A 183 9.02 -15.06 18.80
CA LEU A 183 7.82 -14.63 19.53
C LEU A 183 7.36 -13.24 19.07
N GLN A 184 8.28 -12.32 18.79
CA GLN A 184 7.95 -11.02 18.23
C GLN A 184 7.37 -11.14 16.82
N GLN A 185 7.89 -12.06 16.00
CA GLN A 185 7.33 -12.37 14.68
C GLN A 185 5.93 -12.99 14.78
N LEU A 186 5.71 -13.96 15.67
CA LEU A 186 4.39 -14.53 15.92
C LEU A 186 3.40 -13.48 16.44
N SER A 187 3.84 -12.64 17.39
CA SER A 187 3.04 -11.51 17.87
C SER A 187 2.69 -10.57 16.72
N SER A 188 3.62 -10.28 15.81
CA SER A 188 3.31 -9.46 14.64
C SER A 188 2.40 -10.14 13.63
N MET A 189 2.44 -11.48 13.49
CA MET A 189 1.54 -12.23 12.62
C MET A 189 0.12 -12.27 13.19
N ILE A 190 -0.02 -12.51 14.50
CA ILE A 190 -1.32 -12.43 15.21
C ILE A 190 -1.87 -10.98 15.20
N ASN A 191 -0.99 -9.98 15.33
CA ASN A 191 -1.40 -8.58 15.28
C ASN A 191 -1.58 -8.03 13.85
N ALA A 192 -1.15 -8.75 12.80
CA ALA A 192 -1.31 -8.34 11.41
C ALA A 192 -2.75 -8.55 10.89
N GLU A 193 -3.59 -9.32 11.59
CA GLU A 193 -5.02 -9.47 11.29
C GLU A 193 -5.85 -8.20 11.54
N ASN A 194 -5.25 -7.07 11.97
CA ASN A 194 -5.98 -5.80 12.12
C ASN A 194 -5.77 -4.77 10.99
N ILE A 195 -5.13 -5.13 9.86
CA ILE A 195 -4.83 -4.18 8.77
C ILE A 195 -5.90 -4.15 7.67
N ASN A 196 -6.92 -5.01 7.70
CA ASN A 196 -8.02 -5.01 6.73
C ASN A 196 -9.36 -4.51 7.29
N GLU A 197 -9.33 -3.34 7.92
CA GLU A 197 -10.45 -2.41 7.78
C GLU A 197 -9.94 -1.23 6.97
N GLU A 198 -10.06 -1.34 5.65
CA GLU A 198 -9.68 -0.31 4.69
C GLU A 198 -10.42 0.98 5.04
N ILE A 199 -9.68 2.07 5.31
CA ILE A 199 -10.28 3.41 5.36
C ILE A 199 -10.96 3.62 4.00
N PRO A 200 -12.27 3.88 3.95
CA PRO A 200 -12.97 4.10 2.70
C PRO A 200 -12.23 5.14 1.86
N GLY A 201 -12.04 4.88 0.56
CA GLY A 201 -11.26 5.76 -0.31
C GLY A 201 -11.74 7.22 -0.32
N GLU A 202 -13.03 7.45 -0.06
CA GLU A 202 -13.65 8.78 0.08
C GLU A 202 -13.32 9.50 1.40
N ASP A 203 -12.87 8.78 2.42
CA ASP A 203 -12.55 9.30 3.75
C ASP A 203 -11.05 9.54 3.94
N VAL A 204 -10.20 9.00 3.07
CA VAL A 204 -8.74 9.19 3.10
C VAL A 204 -8.37 10.68 3.17
N GLU A 205 -9.03 11.54 2.41
CA GLU A 205 -8.77 12.98 2.46
C GLU A 205 -9.19 13.61 3.80
N LYS A 206 -10.31 13.17 4.39
CA LYS A 206 -10.78 13.65 5.70
C LYS A 206 -9.83 13.21 6.81
N VAL A 207 -9.36 11.96 6.78
CA VAL A 207 -8.37 11.44 7.73
C VAL A 207 -7.05 12.19 7.59
N ALA A 208 -6.60 12.46 6.36
CA ALA A 208 -5.42 13.28 6.13
C ALA A 208 -5.58 14.69 6.73
N ASN A 209 -6.74 15.33 6.54
CA ASN A 209 -7.04 16.64 7.12
C ASN A 209 -7.05 16.59 8.65
N HIS A 210 -7.63 15.55 9.23
CA HIS A 210 -7.64 15.34 10.67
C HIS A 210 -6.21 15.23 11.22
N ILE A 211 -5.35 14.43 10.58
CA ILE A 211 -3.93 14.30 10.95
C ILE A 211 -3.21 15.64 10.83
N MET A 212 -3.44 16.38 9.73
CA MET A 212 -2.86 17.70 9.52
C MET A 212 -3.23 18.68 10.63
N ASN A 213 -4.42 18.57 11.21
CA ASN A 213 -4.91 19.42 12.28
C ASN A 213 -4.54 18.94 13.69
N SER A 214 -3.79 17.84 13.83
CA SER A 214 -3.30 17.40 15.13
C SER A 214 -2.24 18.36 15.70
N ASP A 215 -2.22 18.54 17.02
CA ASP A 215 -1.26 19.43 17.70
C ASP A 215 0.19 19.10 17.35
N LYS A 216 0.48 17.81 17.18
CA LYS A 216 1.82 17.32 16.78
C LYS A 216 2.23 17.85 15.41
N VAL A 217 1.34 17.76 14.42
CA VAL A 217 1.63 18.22 13.04
C VAL A 217 1.60 19.74 12.95
N GLN A 218 0.64 20.40 13.61
CA GLN A 218 0.58 21.87 13.68
C GLN A 218 1.82 22.47 14.35
N SER A 219 2.33 21.84 15.41
CA SER A 219 3.59 22.25 16.05
C SER A 219 4.79 22.09 15.12
N GLN A 220 4.85 21.01 14.32
CA GLN A 220 5.94 20.81 13.36
C GLN A 220 5.89 21.80 12.19
N ILE A 221 4.69 22.16 11.75
CA ILE A 221 4.45 23.23 10.79
C ILE A 221 4.93 24.57 11.36
N PHE A 222 4.49 24.91 12.57
CA PHE A 222 4.83 26.19 13.22
C PHE A 222 6.34 26.33 13.44
N ASN A 223 6.99 25.24 13.83
CA ASN A 223 8.44 25.17 14.02
C ASN A 223 9.24 25.06 12.69
N GLY A 224 8.59 25.15 11.53
CA GLY A 224 9.23 25.12 10.22
C GLY A 224 9.81 23.75 9.79
N LYS A 225 9.57 22.67 10.55
CA LYS A 225 9.98 21.31 10.16
C LYS A 225 9.20 20.80 8.95
N ILE A 226 7.94 21.20 8.82
CA ILE A 226 7.12 20.95 7.64
C ILE A 226 7.00 22.27 6.88
N ALA A 227 7.84 22.46 5.87
CA ALA A 227 7.87 23.70 5.07
C ALA A 227 6.70 23.80 4.09
N ASN A 228 6.23 22.67 3.53
CA ASN A 228 5.16 22.63 2.55
C ASN A 228 3.99 21.76 3.03
N LYS A 229 2.94 22.43 3.53
CA LYS A 229 1.72 21.79 4.08
C LYS A 229 1.01 20.91 3.06
N GLU A 230 0.82 21.43 1.84
CA GLU A 230 0.10 20.73 0.78
C GLU A 230 0.84 19.49 0.31
N SER A 231 2.16 19.59 0.16
CA SER A 231 2.97 18.43 -0.24
C SER A 231 2.99 17.35 0.84
N TYR A 232 3.01 17.75 2.12
CA TYR A 232 2.98 16.80 3.24
C TYR A 232 1.63 16.09 3.33
N GLN A 233 0.53 16.83 3.22
CA GLN A 233 -0.82 16.28 3.15
C GLN A 233 -1.00 15.30 1.98
N LYS A 234 -0.52 15.65 0.77
CA LYS A 234 -0.53 14.74 -0.40
C LYS A 234 0.28 13.47 -0.15
N SER A 235 1.39 13.58 0.58
CA SER A 235 2.19 12.40 0.97
C SER A 235 1.40 11.47 1.91
N ILE A 236 0.71 12.02 2.90
CA ILE A 236 -0.15 11.24 3.82
C ILE A 236 -1.25 10.51 3.04
N ILE A 237 -1.94 11.22 2.14
CA ILE A 237 -2.99 10.64 1.27
C ILE A 237 -2.42 9.48 0.44
N ASN A 238 -1.27 9.68 -0.20
CA ASN A 238 -0.66 8.65 -1.03
C ASN A 238 -0.22 7.42 -0.22
N LEU A 239 0.29 7.62 0.99
CA LEU A 239 0.67 6.52 1.88
C LEU A 239 -0.55 5.74 2.36
N MET A 240 -1.64 6.43 2.71
CA MET A 240 -2.90 5.76 3.09
C MET A 240 -3.52 4.98 1.93
N LYS A 241 -3.52 5.53 0.70
CA LYS A 241 -3.98 4.83 -0.51
C LYS A 241 -3.18 3.57 -0.85
N LYS A 242 -1.94 3.49 -0.37
CA LYS A 242 -1.06 2.32 -0.57
C LYS A 242 -1.08 1.35 0.62
N GLY A 243 -1.81 1.66 1.70
CA GLY A 243 -1.77 0.89 2.95
C GLY A 243 -0.46 1.03 3.74
N GLU A 244 0.38 2.01 3.41
CA GLU A 244 1.73 2.19 3.98
C GLU A 244 1.77 3.20 5.14
N PHE A 245 0.64 3.83 5.48
CA PHE A 245 0.57 4.83 6.54
C PHE A 245 0.33 4.19 7.92
N VAL A 246 1.35 4.24 8.77
CA VAL A 246 1.28 3.69 10.13
C VAL A 246 0.34 4.53 11.01
N GLY A 247 -0.58 3.88 11.71
CA GLY A 247 -1.53 4.53 12.63
C GLY A 247 -2.78 5.11 11.94
N ALA A 248 -3.02 4.79 10.66
CA ALA A 248 -4.19 5.28 9.93
C ALA A 248 -5.52 4.94 10.63
N LYS A 249 -5.65 3.71 11.15
CA LYS A 249 -6.84 3.23 11.87
C LYS A 249 -7.11 4.04 13.14
N GLU A 250 -6.09 4.28 13.96
CA GLU A 250 -6.22 5.06 15.19
C GLU A 250 -6.72 6.48 14.89
N HIS A 251 -6.19 7.10 13.83
CA HIS A 251 -6.64 8.41 13.38
C HIS A 251 -8.06 8.39 12.80
N TYR A 252 -8.46 7.30 12.13
CA TYR A 252 -9.82 7.15 11.62
C TYR A 252 -10.85 6.94 12.75
N GLU A 253 -10.54 6.11 13.75
CA GLU A 253 -11.38 5.94 14.94
C GLU A 253 -11.50 7.24 15.75
N ALA A 254 -10.39 7.96 15.94
CA ALA A 254 -10.40 9.26 16.60
C ALA A 254 -11.26 10.28 15.83
N LEU A 255 -11.19 10.28 14.50
CA LEU A 255 -12.03 11.11 13.66
C LEU A 255 -13.52 10.75 13.82
N LYS A 256 -13.88 9.46 13.78
CA LYS A 256 -15.28 9.03 13.97
C LYS A 256 -15.85 9.48 15.33
N ASN A 257 -15.06 9.37 16.39
CA ASN A 257 -15.50 9.81 17.72
C ASN A 257 -15.66 11.33 17.79
N LYS A 258 -14.71 12.08 17.21
CA LYS A 258 -14.80 13.53 17.11
C LYS A 258 -16.04 13.96 16.32
N GLU A 259 -16.34 13.31 15.20
CA GLU A 259 -17.53 13.60 14.41
C GLU A 259 -18.82 13.33 15.18
N LYS A 260 -18.87 12.28 16.02
CA LYS A 260 -20.03 12.04 16.91
C LYS A 260 -20.22 13.18 17.90
N GLU A 261 -19.14 13.67 18.53
CA GLU A 261 -19.20 14.81 19.45
C GLU A 261 -19.64 16.10 18.72
N GLU A 262 -19.13 16.34 17.50
CA GLU A 262 -19.53 17.48 16.66
C GLU A 262 -21.01 17.41 16.28
N ILE A 263 -21.52 16.23 15.91
CA ILE A 263 -22.94 16.01 15.61
C ILE A 263 -23.81 16.35 16.82
N GLU A 264 -23.42 15.87 18.00
CA GLU A 264 -24.14 16.12 19.26
C GLU A 264 -24.17 17.60 19.60
N ALA A 265 -23.03 18.27 19.54
CA ALA A 265 -22.91 19.70 19.80
C ALA A 265 -23.71 20.54 18.79
N GLN A 266 -23.65 20.19 17.50
CA GLN A 266 -24.38 20.90 16.46
C GLN A 266 -25.89 20.72 16.60
N LEU A 267 -26.36 19.52 16.94
CA LEU A 267 -27.79 19.30 17.23
C LEU A 267 -28.24 20.10 18.45
N HIS A 268 -27.48 20.05 19.54
CA HIS A 268 -27.79 20.80 20.76
C HIS A 268 -27.92 22.29 20.46
N PHE A 269 -26.90 22.88 19.84
CA PHE A 269 -26.89 24.29 19.46
C PHE A 269 -28.07 24.64 18.53
N SER A 270 -28.34 23.81 17.53
CA SER A 270 -29.40 24.09 16.57
C SER A 270 -30.80 24.06 17.20
N ILE A 271 -31.05 23.11 18.10
CA ILE A 271 -32.32 23.01 18.83
C ILE A 271 -32.44 24.16 19.83
N GLU A 272 -31.37 24.50 20.56
CA GLU A 272 -31.36 25.60 21.52
C GLU A 272 -31.67 26.94 20.87
N GLU A 273 -31.11 27.21 19.68
CA GLU A 273 -31.31 28.46 18.96
C GLU A 273 -32.63 28.51 18.18
N GLN A 274 -32.96 27.44 17.45
CA GLN A 274 -34.11 27.45 16.52
C GLN A 274 -35.41 26.94 17.15
N GLU A 275 -35.31 26.10 18.19
CA GLU A 275 -36.45 25.53 18.90
C GLU A 275 -36.43 25.92 20.38
N LYS A 276 -35.83 27.07 20.72
CA LYS A 276 -35.75 27.60 22.09
C LYS A 276 -37.05 27.50 22.88
N THR A 277 -38.17 27.71 22.19
CA THR A 277 -39.50 27.50 22.74
C THR A 277 -40.41 26.79 21.75
N ILE A 278 -41.22 25.84 22.23
CA ILE A 278 -42.19 25.10 21.41
C ILE A 278 -43.60 25.16 22.00
N PRO A 279 -44.65 25.26 21.17
CA PRO A 279 -46.03 25.16 21.65
C PRO A 279 -46.42 23.68 21.86
N TYR A 280 -46.95 23.35 23.04
CA TYR A 280 -47.41 21.99 23.36
C TYR A 280 -48.60 22.02 24.31
N LYS A 281 -49.69 21.29 24.02
CA LYS A 281 -50.89 21.16 24.89
C LYS A 281 -51.38 22.49 25.52
N LYS A 282 -51.47 23.56 24.72
CA LYS A 282 -51.91 24.92 25.09
C LYS A 282 -50.96 25.71 26.01
N GLN A 283 -49.71 25.27 26.17
CA GLN A 283 -48.66 26.01 26.88
C GLN A 283 -47.41 26.14 26.00
N ILE A 284 -46.52 27.06 26.37
CA ILE A 284 -45.20 27.20 25.76
C ILE A 284 -44.21 26.46 26.65
N LEU A 285 -43.39 25.61 26.04
CA LEU A 285 -42.29 24.95 26.72
C LEU A 285 -40.97 25.61 26.32
N THR A 286 -40.03 25.71 27.25
CA THR A 286 -38.68 26.24 27.00
C THR A 286 -37.68 25.09 26.99
N PHE A 287 -36.76 25.12 26.02
CA PHE A 287 -35.71 24.12 25.89
C PHE A 287 -34.83 24.10 27.14
N ARG A 288 -34.46 22.90 27.59
CA ARG A 288 -33.61 22.68 28.75
C ARG A 288 -32.28 22.06 28.35
N GLU A 289 -32.34 20.89 27.71
CA GLU A 289 -31.16 20.10 27.36
C GLU A 289 -31.48 19.07 26.27
N LEU A 290 -30.41 18.58 25.63
CA LEU A 290 -30.45 17.45 24.71
C LEU A 290 -29.77 16.25 25.39
N GLU A 291 -30.49 15.15 25.54
CA GLU A 291 -29.96 13.89 26.05
C GLU A 291 -29.78 12.87 24.92
N LYS A 292 -28.71 12.08 25.00
CA LYS A 292 -28.51 10.91 24.14
C LYS A 292 -28.75 9.63 24.93
N LYS A 293 -29.64 8.76 24.45
CA LYS A 293 -29.94 7.44 25.03
C LYS A 293 -30.16 6.42 23.92
N ASP A 294 -29.53 5.26 24.03
CA ASP A 294 -29.64 4.15 23.07
C ASP A 294 -29.46 4.58 21.59
N ASP A 295 -28.45 5.41 21.32
CA ASP A 295 -28.16 6.00 19.99
C ASP A 295 -29.30 6.85 19.38
N LEU A 296 -30.19 7.36 20.23
CA LEU A 296 -31.24 8.31 19.90
C LEU A 296 -31.08 9.60 20.69
N PHE A 297 -31.59 10.69 20.11
CA PHE A 297 -31.56 12.02 20.71
C PHE A 297 -32.91 12.42 21.26
N PHE A 298 -32.92 12.96 22.47
CA PHE A 298 -34.10 13.39 23.18
C PHE A 298 -33.95 14.84 23.60
N SER A 299 -34.84 15.71 23.13
CA SER A 299 -34.91 17.09 23.56
C SER A 299 -35.85 17.21 24.76
N THR A 300 -35.33 17.81 25.83
CA THR A 300 -36.05 18.03 27.09
C THR A 300 -36.49 19.47 27.17
N TYR A 301 -37.76 19.68 27.50
CA TYR A 301 -38.36 21.00 27.65
C TYR A 301 -39.08 21.12 29.00
N ILE A 302 -39.12 22.33 29.55
CA ILE A 302 -39.79 22.64 30.81
C ILE A 302 -40.94 23.61 30.56
N SER A 303 -42.10 23.39 31.20
CA SER A 303 -43.20 24.36 31.21
C SER A 303 -42.97 25.47 32.24
N GLU A 304 -43.71 26.56 32.14
CA GLU A 304 -43.72 27.65 33.15
C GLU A 304 -43.99 27.15 34.58
N HIS A 305 -44.66 26.01 34.73
CA HIS A 305 -44.97 25.37 36.02
C HIS A 305 -43.94 24.32 36.47
N GLY A 306 -42.80 24.21 35.78
CA GLY A 306 -41.72 23.29 36.13
C GLY A 306 -41.93 21.83 35.72
N GLN A 307 -42.95 21.52 34.90
CA GLN A 307 -43.16 20.17 34.39
C GLN A 307 -42.20 19.87 33.24
N ILE A 308 -41.56 18.70 33.28
CA ILE A 308 -40.58 18.25 32.29
C ILE A 308 -41.28 17.43 31.22
N TYR A 309 -40.95 17.72 29.95
CA TYR A 309 -41.44 16.99 28.78
C TYR A 309 -40.26 16.56 27.92
N ASN A 310 -40.26 15.29 27.52
CA ASN A 310 -39.25 14.72 26.65
C ASN A 310 -39.82 14.50 25.26
N PHE A 311 -39.03 14.82 24.25
CA PHE A 311 -39.37 14.64 22.86
C PHE A 311 -38.25 13.88 22.16
N LEU A 312 -38.61 12.87 21.36
CA LEU A 312 -37.67 12.21 20.48
C LEU A 312 -37.37 13.16 19.31
N VAL A 313 -36.08 13.42 19.08
CA VAL A 313 -35.61 14.14 17.91
C VAL A 313 -35.79 13.25 16.70
N THR A 314 -36.49 13.72 15.68
CA THR A 314 -36.81 12.92 14.50
C THR A 314 -35.75 13.00 13.43
N ASP A 315 -35.75 12.02 12.51
CA ASP A 315 -34.88 12.02 11.32
C ASP A 315 -35.03 13.31 10.48
N LYS A 316 -36.23 13.91 10.49
CA LYS A 316 -36.47 15.22 9.86
C LYS A 316 -35.65 16.34 10.49
N GLN A 317 -35.53 16.37 11.82
CA GLN A 317 -34.69 17.34 12.54
C GLN A 317 -33.20 17.06 12.28
N ILE A 318 -32.80 15.78 12.31
CA ILE A 318 -31.43 15.34 11.99
C ILE A 318 -31.01 15.84 10.60
N LYS A 319 -31.81 15.57 9.56
CA LYS A 319 -31.54 16.01 8.18
C LYS A 319 -31.59 17.52 7.98
N TYR A 320 -32.37 18.22 8.80
CA TYR A 320 -32.50 19.67 8.72
C TYR A 320 -31.30 20.40 9.37
N TYR A 321 -30.86 19.94 10.54
CA TYR A 321 -29.80 20.59 11.30
C TYR A 321 -28.39 20.12 10.96
N LEU A 322 -28.23 18.89 10.44
CA LEU A 322 -26.91 18.31 10.18
C LEU A 322 -26.59 18.23 8.68
N PRO A 323 -25.46 18.81 8.23
CA PRO A 323 -24.98 18.66 6.87
C PRO A 323 -24.26 17.31 6.67
N ILE A 324 -25.04 16.24 6.51
CA ILE A 324 -24.58 14.82 6.47
C ILE A 324 -23.38 14.59 5.52
N LYS A 325 -23.29 15.34 4.42
CA LYS A 325 -22.22 15.18 3.40
C LYS A 325 -20.79 15.38 3.93
N GLN A 326 -20.63 16.09 5.04
CA GLN A 326 -19.31 16.47 5.58
C GLN A 326 -18.64 15.34 6.36
N TYR A 327 -19.40 14.39 6.89
CA TYR A 327 -18.87 13.36 7.79
C TYR A 327 -18.23 12.17 7.06
N THR A 328 -17.45 11.36 7.77
CA THR A 328 -16.96 10.05 7.29
C THR A 328 -18.11 9.14 6.86
N LYS A 329 -17.82 8.16 6.01
CA LYS A 329 -18.78 7.16 5.55
C LYS A 329 -19.49 6.48 6.73
N ALA A 330 -18.73 6.06 7.75
CA ALA A 330 -19.28 5.42 8.94
C ALA A 330 -20.28 6.34 9.68
N SER A 331 -19.93 7.62 9.87
CA SER A 331 -20.81 8.59 10.51
C SER A 331 -22.05 8.93 9.65
N LYS A 332 -21.91 8.93 8.32
CA LYS A 332 -23.04 9.08 7.39
C LYS A 332 -24.01 7.91 7.49
N GLU A 333 -23.50 6.69 7.39
CA GLU A 333 -24.31 5.46 7.51
C GLU A 333 -25.02 5.43 8.86
N TRP A 334 -24.32 5.80 9.93
CA TRP A 334 -24.94 5.94 11.25
C TRP A 334 -26.08 6.94 11.27
N LEU A 335 -25.96 8.11 10.62
CA LEU A 335 -27.04 9.10 10.51
C LEU A 335 -28.18 8.64 9.59
N GLU A 336 -27.88 7.96 8.49
CA GLU A 336 -28.88 7.45 7.54
C GLU A 336 -29.75 6.35 8.17
N GLU A 337 -29.17 5.53 9.04
CA GLU A 337 -29.87 4.52 9.83
C GLU A 337 -30.68 5.09 11.01
N TYR A 338 -30.52 6.38 11.33
CA TYR A 338 -31.20 7.00 12.47
C TYR A 338 -32.72 6.87 12.38
N GLN A 339 -33.30 7.01 11.18
CA GLN A 339 -34.74 6.85 10.96
C GLN A 339 -35.23 5.46 11.38
N SER A 340 -34.52 4.41 10.99
CA SER A 340 -34.86 3.03 11.32
C SER A 340 -34.81 2.79 12.83
N ARG A 341 -33.79 3.32 13.51
CA ARG A 341 -33.65 3.23 14.97
C ARG A 341 -34.77 3.99 15.70
N ALA A 342 -35.09 5.19 15.23
CA ALA A 342 -36.17 6.00 15.79
C ALA A 342 -37.55 5.32 15.62
N LEU A 343 -37.82 4.75 14.44
CA LEU A 343 -39.06 4.00 14.16
C LEU A 343 -39.19 2.76 15.07
N ALA A 344 -38.11 1.97 15.21
CA ALA A 344 -38.11 0.81 16.09
C ALA A 344 -38.38 1.19 17.56
N PHE A 345 -37.81 2.31 18.02
CA PHE A 345 -38.09 2.84 19.35
C PHE A 345 -39.56 3.25 19.52
N MET A 346 -40.13 3.97 18.54
CA MET A 346 -41.53 4.40 18.58
C MET A 346 -42.50 3.22 18.58
N GLU A 347 -42.23 2.18 17.78
CA GLU A 347 -43.01 0.95 17.74
C GLU A 347 -42.97 0.22 19.10
N LYS A 348 -41.78 0.05 19.68
CA LYS A 348 -41.59 -0.56 21.00
C LYS A 348 -42.40 0.16 22.10
N HIS A 349 -42.53 1.48 22.00
CA HIS A 349 -43.26 2.31 22.98
C HIS A 349 -44.71 2.63 22.56
N LYS A 350 -45.23 2.00 21.51
CA LYS A 350 -46.61 2.18 20.99
C LYS A 350 -46.96 3.64 20.65
N ILE A 351 -45.97 4.41 20.20
CA ILE A 351 -46.15 5.79 19.77
C ILE A 351 -46.69 5.77 18.33
N LYS A 352 -47.84 6.41 18.08
CA LYS A 352 -48.55 6.37 16.79
C LYS A 352 -47.98 7.33 15.73
N ASP A 353 -46.73 7.75 15.87
CA ASP A 353 -46.07 8.68 14.96
C ASP A 353 -45.13 7.92 14.01
N LYS A 354 -45.05 8.36 12.75
CA LYS A 354 -44.13 7.80 11.73
C LYS A 354 -42.84 8.59 11.60
N GLY A 355 -42.58 9.56 12.50
CA GLY A 355 -41.41 10.43 12.46
C GLY A 355 -41.52 11.55 11.41
N GLU A 356 -42.75 11.88 10.99
CA GLU A 356 -43.01 12.88 9.94
C GLU A 356 -43.07 14.32 10.49
N VAL A 357 -43.31 14.44 11.79
CA VAL A 357 -43.32 15.70 12.54
C VAL A 357 -42.05 15.88 13.37
N MET A 358 -41.71 17.12 13.69
CA MET A 358 -40.61 17.43 14.60
C MET A 358 -41.10 17.28 16.05
N ASN A 359 -40.21 16.90 16.96
CA ASN A 359 -40.48 16.73 18.39
C ASN A 359 -41.65 15.76 18.68
N VAL A 360 -41.39 14.45 18.57
CA VAL A 360 -42.38 13.43 18.89
C VAL A 360 -42.43 13.25 20.41
N PRO A 361 -43.55 13.54 21.09
CA PRO A 361 -43.63 13.45 22.54
C PRO A 361 -43.46 12.00 22.99
N VAL A 362 -42.45 11.76 23.82
CA VAL A 362 -42.21 10.49 24.51
C VAL A 362 -42.63 10.70 25.96
N SER A 363 -43.88 10.37 26.27
CA SER A 363 -44.41 10.48 27.62
C SER A 363 -43.58 9.61 28.57
N THR A 364 -42.83 10.23 29.48
CA THR A 364 -42.51 9.60 30.75
C THR A 364 -43.82 9.43 31.50
N SER A 365 -44.09 8.18 31.90
CA SER A 365 -45.24 7.83 32.74
C SER A 365 -45.22 8.59 34.06
#